data_AF-A0A644YHS0-F1
#
_entry.id   AF-A0A644YHS0-F1
#
_cell.length_a   1.000
_cell.length_b   1.000
_cell.length_c   1.000
_cell.angle_alpha   90.00
_cell.angle_beta   90.00
_cell.angle_gamma   90.00
#
_symmetry.space_group_name_H-M   'P 1'
#
loop_
_entity.id
_entity.type
_entity.pdbx_description
1 polymer ?
#
loop_
_entity_poly.entity_id
_entity_poly.type
_entity_poly.pdbx_seq_one_letter_code
_entity_poly.pdbx_strand_id
1 'polypeptide(L)'
;MQAVNSAYLKTSAGSKTIQQGIMEACKDLGGSGIRLTYVSDRGNVTTYSLDAAVRRDVVTSINQSASQLTVSRCEQYDCDLVEVTAHAGSRPEHVDWQGKVYSLTGKTKGYRLLTEATGYGTVEGLCGANCHHSFYPYFPGMSKQLDREELKGIDQEQAYKDSQTQRYYERQIRSDKRKEAALMAAGFDAQAAEASQHRKVVTQRLEAHLEASGRTRRRDRERV
;
A
#
# COMPACT_ATOMS: atom_id res chain seq x y z
N MET A 1 -0.90 -14.49 -21.97
CA MET A 1 -1.66 -14.94 -23.15
C MET A 1 -2.71 -13.93 -23.63
N GLN A 2 -3.43 -13.21 -22.75
CA GLN A 2 -4.46 -12.24 -23.19
C GLN A 2 -3.96 -11.14 -24.13
N ALA A 3 -2.81 -10.51 -23.86
CA ALA A 3 -2.26 -9.44 -24.71
C ALA A 3 -1.93 -9.94 -26.13
N VAL A 4 -1.33 -11.13 -26.25
CA VAL A 4 -1.00 -11.74 -27.54
C VAL A 4 -2.25 -12.15 -28.31
N ASN A 5 -3.26 -12.73 -27.63
CA ASN A 5 -4.53 -13.07 -28.27
C ASN A 5 -5.28 -11.81 -28.74
N SER A 6 -5.25 -10.72 -27.97
CA SER A 6 -5.83 -9.45 -28.39
C SER A 6 -5.11 -8.89 -29.62
N ALA A 7 -3.79 -8.93 -29.65
CA ALA A 7 -3.00 -8.53 -30.82
C ALA A 7 -3.37 -9.37 -32.05
N TYR A 8 -3.44 -10.70 -31.92
CA TYR A 8 -3.87 -11.61 -32.99
C TYR A 8 -5.26 -11.28 -33.53
N LEU A 9 -6.24 -11.07 -32.65
CA LEU A 9 -7.61 -10.76 -33.08
C LEU A 9 -7.68 -9.43 -33.83
N LYS A 10 -6.98 -8.40 -33.33
CA LYS A 10 -6.93 -7.07 -33.96
C LYS A 10 -6.27 -7.10 -35.34
N THR A 11 -5.19 -7.87 -35.48
CA THR A 11 -4.49 -8.01 -36.76
C THR A 11 -5.28 -8.86 -37.75
N SER A 12 -5.87 -9.98 -37.28
CA SER A 12 -6.74 -10.83 -38.10
C SER A 12 -7.99 -10.10 -38.58
N ALA A 13 -8.53 -9.16 -37.79
CA ALA A 13 -9.67 -8.34 -38.17
C ALA A 13 -9.31 -7.17 -39.11
N GLY A 14 -8.04 -7.00 -39.48
CA GLY A 14 -7.57 -5.89 -40.31
C GLY A 14 -7.54 -4.51 -39.63
N SER A 15 -7.85 -4.44 -38.33
CA SER A 15 -7.89 -3.18 -37.57
C SER A 15 -6.49 -2.61 -37.25
N LYS A 16 -5.46 -3.46 -37.30
CA LYS A 16 -4.06 -3.12 -37.00
C LYS A 16 -3.14 -3.91 -37.92
N THR A 17 -1.99 -3.33 -38.26
CA THR A 17 -0.91 -4.10 -38.89
C THR A 17 -0.28 -5.07 -37.89
N ILE A 18 0.38 -6.12 -38.40
CA ILE A 18 1.10 -7.09 -37.55
C ILE A 18 2.08 -6.39 -36.60
N GLN A 19 2.84 -5.41 -37.10
CA GLN A 19 3.80 -4.64 -36.30
C GLN A 19 3.12 -3.82 -35.20
N GLN A 20 1.97 -3.18 -35.51
CA GLN A 20 1.19 -2.48 -34.50
C GLN A 20 0.64 -3.42 -33.42
N GLY A 21 0.19 -4.62 -33.80
CA GLY A 21 -0.27 -5.64 -32.86
C GLY A 21 0.85 -6.13 -31.93
N ILE A 22 2.03 -6.41 -32.47
CA ILE A 22 3.21 -6.80 -31.69
C ILE A 22 3.59 -5.68 -30.71
N MET A 23 3.66 -4.43 -31.19
CA MET A 23 3.97 -3.27 -30.34
C MET A 23 2.95 -3.12 -29.19
N GLU A 24 1.65 -3.20 -29.47
CA GLU A 24 0.60 -3.12 -28.45
C GLU A 24 0.76 -4.24 -27.41
N ALA A 25 1.01 -5.48 -27.84
CA ALA A 25 1.25 -6.59 -26.93
C ALA A 25 2.49 -6.37 -26.05
N CYS A 26 3.60 -5.90 -26.62
CA CYS A 26 4.82 -5.57 -25.88
C CYS A 26 4.56 -4.45 -24.84
N LYS A 27 3.82 -3.41 -25.24
CA LYS A 27 3.44 -2.29 -24.37
C LYS A 27 2.57 -2.76 -23.20
N ASP A 28 1.57 -3.59 -23.47
CA ASP A 28 0.64 -4.10 -22.47
C ASP A 28 1.33 -5.05 -21.48
N LEU A 29 2.14 -5.98 -21.99
CA LEU A 29 2.94 -6.90 -21.17
C LEU A 29 3.97 -6.15 -20.32
N GLY A 30 4.67 -5.17 -20.89
CA GLY A 30 5.60 -4.31 -20.16
C GLY A 30 4.89 -3.51 -19.06
N GLY A 31 3.78 -2.85 -19.38
CA GLY A 31 3.04 -2.03 -18.43
C GLY A 31 2.41 -2.81 -17.28
N SER A 32 1.96 -4.03 -17.56
CA SER A 32 1.43 -4.97 -16.55
C SER A 32 2.56 -5.56 -15.69
N GLY A 33 3.63 -6.02 -16.34
CA GLY A 33 4.75 -6.75 -15.77
C GLY A 33 4.33 -8.06 -15.08
N ILE A 34 5.21 -8.57 -14.22
CA ILE A 34 4.89 -9.72 -13.37
C ILE A 34 3.83 -9.30 -12.33
N ARG A 35 2.79 -10.12 -12.21
CA ARG A 35 1.67 -9.93 -11.29
C ARG A 35 1.58 -11.10 -10.32
N LEU A 36 1.27 -10.81 -9.06
CA LEU A 36 0.97 -11.80 -8.03
C LEU A 36 -0.53 -11.78 -7.75
N THR A 37 -1.14 -12.96 -7.75
CA THR A 37 -2.55 -13.15 -7.48
C THR A 37 -2.72 -13.84 -6.13
N TYR A 38 -3.57 -13.27 -5.30
CA TYR A 38 -3.97 -13.77 -3.99
C TYR A 38 -5.42 -14.22 -4.08
N VAL A 39 -5.70 -15.40 -3.51
CA VAL A 39 -7.06 -15.92 -3.35
C VAL A 39 -7.31 -15.95 -1.85
N SER A 40 -8.31 -15.22 -1.37
CA SER A 40 -8.69 -15.28 0.04
C SER A 40 -9.42 -16.59 0.34
N ASP A 41 -9.56 -16.92 1.63
CA ASP A 41 -10.35 -18.08 2.09
C ASP A 41 -11.82 -18.01 1.62
N ARG A 42 -12.32 -16.81 1.34
CA ARG A 42 -13.67 -16.55 0.80
C ARG A 42 -13.72 -16.65 -0.74
N GLY A 43 -12.62 -17.00 -1.40
CA GLY A 43 -12.51 -17.08 -2.86
C GLY A 43 -12.28 -15.74 -3.56
N ASN A 44 -12.06 -14.64 -2.83
CA ASN A 44 -11.84 -13.33 -3.47
C ASN A 44 -10.45 -13.29 -4.13
N VAL A 45 -10.42 -12.96 -5.42
CA VAL A 45 -9.19 -12.89 -6.21
C VAL A 45 -8.70 -11.45 -6.26
N THR A 46 -7.51 -11.20 -5.72
CA THR A 46 -6.87 -9.88 -5.77
C THR A 46 -5.52 -9.99 -6.46
N THR A 47 -5.20 -9.06 -7.37
CA THR A 47 -3.94 -9.12 -8.12
C THR A 47 -3.16 -7.82 -8.02
N TYR A 48 -1.88 -7.93 -7.67
CA TYR A 48 -0.95 -6.81 -7.52
C TYR A 48 0.24 -6.95 -8.48
N SER A 49 0.95 -5.84 -8.72
CA SER A 49 2.27 -5.92 -9.35
C SER A 49 3.29 -6.54 -8.39
N LEU A 50 4.32 -7.19 -8.92
CA LEU A 50 5.36 -7.86 -8.15
C LEU A 50 5.96 -6.97 -7.04
N ASP A 51 6.40 -5.77 -7.40
CA ASP A 51 6.99 -4.80 -6.49
C ASP A 51 6.06 -4.37 -5.35
N ALA A 52 4.76 -4.23 -5.64
CA ALA A 52 3.77 -3.78 -4.68
C ALA A 52 3.40 -4.92 -3.71
N ALA A 53 3.26 -6.13 -4.24
CA ALA A 53 3.00 -7.34 -3.48
C ALA A 53 4.14 -7.62 -2.50
N VAL A 54 5.37 -7.76 -3.00
CA VAL A 54 6.55 -8.11 -2.17
C VAL A 54 6.78 -7.07 -1.09
N ARG A 55 6.72 -5.77 -1.42
CA ARG A 55 6.85 -4.70 -0.41
C ARG A 55 5.77 -4.79 0.65
N ARG A 56 4.50 -4.95 0.24
CA ARG A 56 3.36 -5.06 1.16
C ARG A 56 3.59 -6.22 2.12
N ASP A 57 3.95 -7.38 1.60
CA ASP A 57 4.07 -8.61 2.37
C ASP A 57 5.22 -8.51 3.37
N VAL A 58 6.39 -8.04 2.95
CA VAL A 58 7.54 -7.84 3.85
C VAL A 58 7.20 -6.85 4.97
N VAL A 59 6.64 -5.68 4.65
CA VAL A 59 6.29 -4.67 5.66
C VAL A 59 5.21 -5.18 6.61
N THR A 60 4.21 -5.90 6.09
CA THR A 60 3.12 -6.46 6.89
C THR A 60 3.67 -7.55 7.82
N SER A 61 4.47 -8.49 7.31
CA SER A 61 5.07 -9.55 8.10
C SER A 61 5.98 -9.01 9.20
N ILE A 62 6.81 -8.01 8.91
CA ILE A 62 7.65 -7.36 9.94
C ILE A 62 6.78 -6.73 11.02
N ASN A 63 5.72 -6.01 10.65
CA ASN A 63 4.83 -5.39 11.63
C ASN A 63 4.14 -6.46 12.50
N GLN A 64 3.60 -7.52 11.88
CA GLN A 64 2.96 -8.63 12.60
C GLN A 64 3.93 -9.35 13.55
N SER A 65 5.17 -9.62 13.11
CA SER A 65 6.19 -10.21 13.98
C SER A 65 6.53 -9.28 15.15
N ALA A 66 6.64 -7.97 14.93
CA ALA A 66 6.87 -7.01 16.00
C ALA A 66 5.69 -6.97 16.99
N SER A 67 4.45 -6.99 16.51
CA SER A 67 3.25 -7.04 17.35
C SER A 67 3.18 -8.30 18.19
N GLN A 68 3.50 -9.46 17.62
CA GLN A 68 3.58 -10.73 18.35
C GLN A 68 4.64 -10.68 19.46
N LEU A 69 5.82 -10.13 19.16
CA LEU A 69 6.86 -9.92 20.18
C LEU A 69 6.39 -8.98 21.30
N THR A 70 5.65 -7.92 20.98
CA THR A 70 5.05 -7.05 21.99
C THR A 70 4.08 -7.82 22.89
N VAL A 71 3.20 -8.65 22.32
CA VAL A 71 2.27 -9.49 23.09
C VAL A 71 3.04 -10.45 24.01
N SER A 72 4.07 -11.14 23.51
CA SER A 72 4.87 -12.05 24.34
C SER A 72 5.61 -11.33 25.47
N ARG A 73 6.07 -10.09 25.24
CA ARG A 73 6.66 -9.27 26.31
C ARG A 73 5.62 -8.86 27.34
N CYS A 74 4.42 -8.47 26.89
CA CYS A 74 3.32 -8.16 27.79
C CYS A 74 2.99 -9.36 28.70
N GLU A 75 2.97 -10.58 28.17
CA GLU A 75 2.77 -11.80 28.94
C GLU A 75 3.90 -12.03 29.99
N GLN A 76 5.16 -11.80 29.60
CA GLN A 76 6.31 -11.97 30.52
C GLN A 76 6.30 -10.96 31.68
N TYR A 77 5.81 -9.75 31.44
CA TYR A 77 5.77 -8.67 32.44
C TYR A 77 4.41 -8.52 33.13
N ASP A 78 3.48 -9.46 32.92
CA ASP A 78 2.11 -9.40 33.43
C ASP A 78 1.40 -8.05 33.10
N CYS A 79 1.67 -7.55 31.89
CA CYS A 79 1.11 -6.32 31.35
C CYS A 79 -0.10 -6.62 30.47
N ASP A 80 -1.31 -6.34 30.95
CA ASP A 80 -2.53 -6.59 30.18
C ASP A 80 -2.90 -5.43 29.23
N LEU A 81 -2.32 -4.25 29.41
CA LEU A 81 -2.73 -3.06 28.66
C LEU A 81 -1.70 -2.71 27.57
N VAL A 82 -2.21 -2.31 26.41
CA VAL A 82 -1.39 -1.79 25.31
C VAL A 82 -1.99 -0.52 24.74
N GLU A 83 -1.13 0.41 24.34
CA GLU A 83 -1.52 1.63 23.67
C GLU A 83 -1.23 1.54 22.17
N VAL A 84 -2.22 1.84 21.34
CA VAL A 84 -2.08 1.88 19.87
C VAL A 84 -1.45 3.18 19.43
N THR A 85 -0.46 3.09 18.53
CA THR A 85 0.21 4.27 17.93
C THR A 85 -0.77 5.21 17.23
N ALA A 86 -0.39 6.48 17.11
CA ALA A 86 -1.19 7.48 16.41
C ALA A 86 -0.35 8.18 15.33
N HIS A 87 -0.89 8.31 14.12
CA HIS A 87 -0.28 9.02 13.01
C HIS A 87 -1.34 9.64 12.07
N ALA A 88 -0.93 10.62 11.27
CA ALA A 88 -1.79 11.24 10.26
C ALA A 88 -2.02 10.33 9.04
N GLY A 89 -3.18 10.47 8.38
CA GLY A 89 -3.51 9.74 7.16
C GLY A 89 -3.78 8.26 7.39
N SER A 90 -4.26 7.92 8.59
CA SER A 90 -4.80 6.59 8.91
C SER A 90 -6.01 6.28 8.04
N ARG A 91 -6.24 4.99 7.77
CA ARG A 91 -7.49 4.58 7.09
C ARG A 91 -8.68 5.07 7.92
N PRO A 92 -9.80 5.51 7.32
CA PRO A 92 -10.94 6.03 8.06
C PRO A 92 -11.40 5.12 9.20
N GLU A 93 -11.51 3.82 8.95
CA GLU A 93 -11.90 2.80 9.96
C GLU A 93 -10.86 2.63 11.08
N HIS A 94 -9.60 2.99 10.84
CA HIS A 94 -8.49 2.83 11.79
C HIS A 94 -8.30 4.09 12.66
N VAL A 95 -8.91 5.22 12.30
CA VAL A 95 -8.80 6.50 13.03
C VAL A 95 -9.24 6.32 14.49
N ASP A 96 -10.29 5.54 14.70
CA ASP A 96 -10.87 5.32 16.03
C ASP A 96 -9.97 4.54 16.98
N TRP A 97 -8.88 3.92 16.51
CA TRP A 97 -7.99 3.12 17.35
C TRP A 97 -6.86 3.95 17.96
N GLN A 98 -6.51 5.05 17.29
CA GLN A 98 -5.26 5.76 17.52
C GLN A 98 -5.16 6.36 18.93
N GLY A 99 -4.05 6.09 19.63
CA GLY A 99 -3.76 6.61 20.97
C GLY A 99 -4.78 6.20 22.03
N LYS A 100 -5.51 5.11 21.81
CA LYS A 100 -6.36 4.49 22.83
C LYS A 100 -5.63 3.30 23.43
N VAL A 101 -5.93 3.06 24.71
CA VAL A 101 -5.43 1.94 25.47
C VAL A 101 -6.46 0.81 25.44
N TYR A 102 -5.99 -0.40 25.22
CA TYR A 102 -6.81 -1.61 25.13
C TYR A 102 -6.25 -2.69 26.04
N SER A 103 -7.12 -3.60 26.49
CA SER A 103 -6.72 -4.81 27.19
C SER A 103 -6.43 -5.92 26.18
N LEU A 104 -5.36 -6.68 26.38
CA LEU A 104 -5.00 -7.85 25.57
C LEU A 104 -5.89 -9.05 25.90
N THR A 105 -6.24 -9.24 27.17
CA THR A 105 -6.97 -10.42 27.65
C THR A 105 -8.41 -10.14 28.11
N GLY A 106 -8.80 -8.87 28.22
CA GLY A 106 -10.09 -8.42 28.74
C GLY A 106 -10.20 -8.43 30.27
N LYS A 107 -9.12 -8.80 30.99
CA LYS A 107 -9.14 -8.91 32.45
C LYS A 107 -9.13 -7.55 33.15
N THR A 108 -8.48 -6.55 32.57
CA THR A 108 -8.43 -5.20 33.17
C THR A 108 -9.72 -4.44 32.90
N LYS A 109 -10.51 -4.19 33.95
CA LYS A 109 -11.78 -3.45 33.87
C LYS A 109 -11.55 -2.02 33.34
N GLY A 110 -12.52 -1.53 32.57
CA GLY A 110 -12.51 -0.18 32.00
C GLY A 110 -11.83 -0.05 30.63
N TYR A 111 -11.25 -1.14 30.11
CA TYR A 111 -10.61 -1.17 28.79
C TYR A 111 -11.31 -2.18 27.89
N ARG A 112 -11.50 -1.83 26.61
CA ARG A 112 -12.02 -2.78 25.61
C ARG A 112 -10.94 -3.80 25.24
N LEU A 113 -11.37 -5.00 24.85
CA LEU A 113 -10.48 -6.03 24.32
C LEU A 113 -9.89 -5.58 22.96
N LEU A 114 -8.57 -5.70 22.79
CA LEU A 114 -7.84 -5.23 21.60
C LEU A 114 -8.37 -5.88 20.31
N THR A 115 -8.61 -7.18 20.34
CA THR A 115 -9.08 -7.96 19.19
C THR A 115 -10.48 -7.53 18.74
N GLU A 116 -11.43 -7.39 19.69
CA GLU A 116 -12.79 -6.92 19.39
C GLU A 116 -12.81 -5.45 18.93
N ALA A 117 -11.98 -4.62 19.57
CA ALA A 117 -11.94 -3.18 19.32
C ALA A 117 -11.36 -2.80 17.96
N THR A 118 -10.42 -3.59 17.45
CA THR A 118 -9.54 -3.20 16.33
C THR A 118 -9.41 -4.28 15.25
N GLY A 119 -10.01 -5.46 15.46
CA GLY A 119 -9.86 -6.60 14.57
C GLY A 119 -8.44 -7.17 14.56
N TYR A 120 -7.62 -6.92 15.59
CA TYR A 120 -6.26 -7.48 15.68
C TYR A 120 -6.28 -8.99 15.43
N GLY A 121 -5.37 -9.47 14.56
CA GLY A 121 -5.34 -10.85 14.08
C GLY A 121 -6.08 -11.08 12.75
N THR A 122 -6.77 -10.08 12.21
CA THR A 122 -7.41 -10.13 10.88
C THR A 122 -6.64 -9.33 9.83
N VAL A 123 -6.91 -9.60 8.55
CA VAL A 123 -6.25 -8.90 7.42
C VAL A 123 -6.58 -7.40 7.40
N GLU A 124 -7.78 -7.01 7.82
CA GLU A 124 -8.27 -5.62 7.78
C GLU A 124 -8.04 -4.87 9.11
N GLY A 125 -7.79 -5.61 10.19
CA GLY A 125 -7.62 -5.06 11.53
C GLY A 125 -6.24 -4.45 11.81
N LEU A 126 -6.03 -4.12 13.08
CA LEU A 126 -4.76 -3.61 13.59
C LEU A 126 -3.60 -4.54 13.24
N CYS A 127 -2.49 -3.96 12.76
CA CYS A 127 -1.32 -4.68 12.26
C CYS A 127 -1.63 -5.64 11.08
N GLY A 128 -2.79 -5.47 10.43
CA GLY A 128 -3.20 -6.16 9.21
C GLY A 128 -2.46 -5.66 7.96
N ALA A 129 -2.95 -6.06 6.79
CA ALA A 129 -2.27 -5.85 5.52
C ALA A 129 -1.99 -4.36 5.25
N ASN A 130 -0.70 -3.99 5.16
CA ASN A 130 -0.25 -2.62 4.91
C ASN A 130 -0.77 -1.58 5.94
N CYS A 131 -1.11 -2.03 7.15
CA CYS A 131 -1.40 -1.18 8.29
C CYS A 131 -0.07 -0.61 8.84
N HIS A 132 -0.04 0.69 9.14
CA HIS A 132 1.15 1.36 9.68
C HIS A 132 1.06 1.54 11.20
N HIS A 133 -0.06 1.16 11.80
CA HIS A 133 -0.21 1.13 13.25
C HIS A 133 0.55 -0.04 13.85
N SER A 134 1.04 0.21 15.06
CA SER A 134 1.52 -0.79 16.00
C SER A 134 0.97 -0.44 17.38
N PHE A 135 1.42 -1.14 18.42
CA PHE A 135 1.06 -0.89 19.80
C PHE A 135 2.20 -1.25 20.73
N TYR A 136 2.20 -0.63 21.91
CA TYR A 136 3.24 -0.81 22.93
C TYR A 136 2.62 -1.13 24.30
N PRO A 137 3.35 -1.81 25.21
CA PRO A 137 2.88 -2.05 26.56
C PRO A 137 2.56 -0.74 27.29
N TYR A 138 1.44 -0.71 28.01
CA TYR A 138 0.99 0.44 28.78
C TYR A 138 0.83 0.06 30.24
N PHE A 139 1.53 0.75 31.13
CA PHE A 139 1.49 0.51 32.57
C PHE A 139 0.85 1.71 33.26
N PRO A 140 -0.36 1.57 33.83
CA PRO A 140 -1.02 2.66 34.54
C PRO A 140 -0.12 3.27 35.62
N GLY A 141 0.05 4.59 35.60
CA GLY A 141 0.90 5.33 36.55
C GLY A 141 2.39 5.35 36.21
N MET A 142 2.87 4.55 35.25
CA MET A 142 4.27 4.59 34.77
C MET A 142 4.37 5.06 33.32
N SER A 143 3.46 4.61 32.45
CA SER A 143 3.41 5.02 31.06
C SER A 143 2.74 6.39 30.93
N LYS A 144 3.33 7.27 30.14
CA LYS A 144 2.67 8.47 29.64
C LYS A 144 1.94 8.11 28.35
N GLN A 145 0.63 8.33 28.31
CA GLN A 145 -0.17 8.12 27.10
C GLN A 145 0.33 9.02 25.98
N LEU A 146 0.27 8.54 24.73
CA LEU A 146 0.69 9.27 23.54
C LEU A 146 -0.05 10.60 23.44
N ASP A 147 0.74 11.66 23.28
CA ASP A 147 0.21 12.95 22.91
C ASP A 147 -0.25 12.92 21.45
N ARG A 148 -1.46 13.41 21.19
CA ARG A 148 -2.08 13.48 19.87
C ARG A 148 -2.28 14.92 19.41
N GLU A 149 -1.64 15.89 20.06
CA GLU A 149 -1.78 17.30 19.73
C GLU A 149 -1.40 17.59 18.27
N GLU A 150 -0.37 16.92 17.75
CA GLU A 150 0.06 17.02 16.35
C GLU A 150 -1.00 16.52 15.36
N LEU A 151 -1.97 15.71 15.81
CA LEU A 151 -3.07 15.21 14.99
C LEU A 151 -4.31 16.11 15.07
N LYS A 152 -4.36 17.05 16.02
CA LYS A 152 -5.50 17.98 16.15
C LYS A 152 -5.55 18.89 14.93
N GLY A 153 -6.75 19.04 14.37
CA GLY A 153 -6.98 19.87 13.17
C GLY A 153 -6.55 19.21 11.86
N ILE A 154 -5.94 18.02 11.87
CA ILE A 154 -5.67 17.26 10.65
C ILE A 154 -6.93 16.52 10.23
N ASP A 155 -7.42 16.83 9.02
CA ASP A 155 -8.41 16.00 8.34
C ASP A 155 -7.77 14.66 7.94
N GLN A 156 -8.08 13.62 8.71
CA GLN A 156 -7.54 12.27 8.50
C GLN A 156 -8.02 11.66 7.19
N GLU A 157 -9.25 11.95 6.78
CA GLU A 157 -9.81 11.42 5.54
C GLU A 157 -9.12 12.05 4.33
N GLN A 158 -8.93 13.37 4.35
CA GLN A 158 -8.19 14.06 3.30
C GLN A 158 -6.72 13.62 3.26
N ALA A 159 -6.05 13.54 4.41
CA ALA A 159 -4.66 13.04 4.47
C ALA A 159 -4.53 11.61 3.95
N TYR A 160 -5.54 10.75 4.20
CA TYR A 160 -5.61 9.41 3.64
C TYR A 160 -5.81 9.44 2.11
N LYS A 161 -6.76 10.23 1.61
CA LYS A 161 -7.02 10.42 0.17
C LYS A 161 -5.76 10.91 -0.56
N ASP A 162 -5.06 11.89 -0.01
CA ASP A 162 -3.81 12.42 -0.59
C ASP A 162 -2.72 11.35 -0.65
N SER A 163 -2.67 10.47 0.35
CA SER A 163 -1.76 9.31 0.33
C SER A 163 -2.12 8.31 -0.78
N GLN A 164 -3.40 8.12 -1.09
CA GLN A 164 -3.85 7.25 -2.17
C GLN A 164 -3.56 7.85 -3.53
N THR A 165 -3.76 9.17 -3.70
CA THR A 165 -3.41 9.92 -4.91
C THR A 165 -1.90 9.86 -5.18
N GLN A 166 -1.07 10.07 -4.16
CA GLN A 166 0.38 9.88 -4.27
C GLN A 166 0.72 8.46 -4.76
N ARG A 167 0.15 7.42 -4.13
CA ARG A 167 0.39 6.02 -4.52
C ARG A 167 -0.08 5.72 -5.95
N TYR A 168 -1.13 6.39 -6.43
CA TYR A 168 -1.62 6.26 -7.79
C TYR A 168 -0.58 6.74 -8.80
N TYR A 169 -0.02 7.93 -8.62
CA TYR A 169 1.06 8.43 -9.48
C TYR A 169 2.33 7.59 -9.39
N GLU A 170 2.74 7.18 -8.18
CA GLU A 170 3.88 6.27 -7.99
C GLU A 170 3.71 4.97 -8.81
N ARG A 171 2.51 4.38 -8.82
CA ARG A 171 2.20 3.18 -9.63
C ARG A 171 2.28 3.45 -11.12
N GLN A 172 1.78 4.60 -11.59
CA GLN A 172 1.88 4.99 -12.99
C GLN A 172 3.32 5.15 -13.44
N ILE A 173 4.16 5.83 -12.64
CA ILE A 173 5.59 6.00 -12.92
C ILE A 173 6.27 4.64 -13.08
N ARG A 174 5.98 3.66 -12.20
CA ARG A 174 6.54 2.31 -12.33
C ARG A 174 6.00 1.57 -13.55
N SER A 175 4.72 1.72 -13.87
CA SER A 175 4.13 1.16 -15.09
C SER A 175 4.85 1.69 -16.34
N ASP A 176 5.08 3.00 -16.44
CA ASP A 176 5.71 3.61 -17.60
C ASP A 176 7.19 3.27 -17.73
N LYS A 177 7.92 3.19 -16.61
CA LYS A 177 9.31 2.67 -16.61
C LYS A 177 9.40 1.26 -17.18
N ARG A 178 8.44 0.38 -16.84
CA ARG A 178 8.41 -0.98 -17.39
C ARG A 178 8.02 -1.01 -18.87
N LYS A 179 7.05 -0.18 -19.28
CA LYS A 179 6.68 -0.04 -20.70
C LYS A 179 7.87 0.43 -21.53
N GLU A 180 8.56 1.46 -21.07
CA GLU A 180 9.75 2.00 -21.74
C GLU A 180 10.81 0.92 -21.92
N ALA A 181 11.15 0.19 -20.85
CA ALA A 181 12.12 -0.90 -20.92
C ALA A 181 11.68 -2.01 -21.89
N ALA A 182 10.42 -2.42 -21.86
CA ALA A 182 9.89 -3.46 -22.74
C ALA A 182 9.86 -3.03 -24.22
N LEU A 183 9.49 -1.77 -24.49
CA LEU A 183 9.42 -1.23 -25.85
C LEU A 183 10.81 -1.02 -26.44
N MET A 184 11.77 -0.51 -25.65
CA MET A 184 13.17 -0.42 -26.06
C MET A 184 13.74 -1.80 -26.40
N ALA A 185 13.51 -2.81 -25.54
CA ALA A 185 13.97 -4.18 -25.79
C ALA A 185 13.36 -4.81 -27.05
N ALA A 186 12.16 -4.36 -27.45
CA ALA A 186 11.48 -4.82 -28.65
C ALA A 186 11.76 -3.97 -29.90
N GLY A 187 12.63 -2.94 -29.81
CA GLY A 187 12.99 -2.07 -30.94
C GLY A 187 11.94 -1.01 -31.30
N PHE A 188 11.01 -0.70 -30.40
CA PHE A 188 9.96 0.31 -30.58
C PHE A 188 10.34 1.64 -29.91
N ASP A 189 11.45 2.24 -30.36
CA ASP A 189 12.08 3.40 -29.70
C ASP A 189 11.17 4.64 -29.64
N ALA A 190 10.40 4.89 -30.70
CA ALA A 190 9.45 6.00 -30.73
C ALA A 190 8.36 5.85 -29.65
N GLN A 191 7.81 4.65 -29.48
CA GLN A 191 6.80 4.36 -28.48
C GLN A 191 7.39 4.28 -27.06
N ALA A 192 8.66 3.89 -26.93
CA ALA A 192 9.39 4.01 -25.67
C ALA A 192 9.54 5.49 -25.26
N ALA A 193 9.83 6.37 -26.21
CA ALA A 193 9.90 7.81 -25.97
C ALA A 193 8.53 8.39 -25.52
N GLU A 194 7.42 7.92 -26.10
CA GLU A 194 6.07 8.28 -25.63
C GLU A 194 5.84 7.88 -24.16
N ALA A 195 6.23 6.65 -23.77
CA ALA A 195 6.12 6.19 -22.38
C ALA A 195 6.99 7.05 -21.44
N SER A 196 8.19 7.42 -21.88
CA SER A 196 9.08 8.32 -21.14
C SER A 196 8.48 9.73 -20.99
N GLN A 197 7.83 10.25 -22.03
CA GLN A 197 7.13 11.53 -21.98
C GLN A 197 5.93 11.48 -21.02
N HIS A 198 5.12 10.43 -21.08
CA HIS A 198 4.00 10.24 -20.16
C HIS A 198 4.49 10.18 -18.70
N ARG A 199 5.58 9.44 -18.44
CA ARG A 199 6.20 9.40 -17.10
C ARG A 199 6.60 10.80 -16.60
N LYS A 200 7.15 11.66 -17.47
CA LYS A 200 7.50 13.04 -17.10
C LYS A 200 6.26 13.84 -16.68
N VAL A 201 5.18 13.74 -17.45
CA VAL A 201 3.90 14.39 -17.12
C VAL A 201 3.35 13.88 -15.78
N VAL A 202 3.34 12.56 -15.55
CA VAL A 202 2.89 11.98 -14.27
C VAL A 202 3.78 12.43 -13.11
N THR A 203 5.09 12.56 -13.33
CA THR A 203 6.04 13.03 -12.32
C THR A 203 5.74 14.48 -11.93
N GLN A 204 5.46 15.35 -12.89
CA GLN A 204 5.06 16.73 -12.63
C GLN A 204 3.72 16.80 -11.86
N ARG A 205 2.75 15.95 -12.22
CA ARG A 205 1.47 15.84 -11.49
C ARG A 205 1.67 15.36 -10.06
N LEU A 206 2.57 14.41 -9.83
CA LEU A 206 2.96 13.98 -8.50
C LEU A 206 3.58 15.14 -7.72
N GLU A 207 4.53 15.86 -8.29
CA GLU A 207 5.20 17.00 -7.64
C GLU A 207 4.20 18.08 -7.25
N ALA A 208 3.30 18.49 -8.15
CA ALA A 208 2.23 19.44 -7.85
C ALA A 208 1.28 18.94 -6.74
N HIS A 209 0.93 17.64 -6.75
CA HIS A 209 0.12 17.05 -5.69
C HIS A 209 0.84 17.05 -4.32
N LEU A 210 2.14 16.76 -4.31
CA LEU A 210 2.95 16.77 -3.09
C LEU A 210 3.10 18.17 -2.51
N GLU A 211 3.28 19.18 -3.38
CA GLU A 211 3.31 20.59 -2.98
C GLU A 211 1.97 21.02 -2.38
N ALA A 212 0.86 20.72 -3.06
CA ALA A 212 -0.48 21.08 -2.59
C ALA A 212 -0.89 20.37 -1.28
N SER A 213 -0.46 19.12 -1.09
CA SER A 213 -0.82 18.32 0.10
C SER A 213 0.22 18.37 1.23
N GLY A 214 1.37 19.02 1.02
CA GLY A 214 2.49 19.03 1.97
C GLY A 214 3.15 17.65 2.20
N ARG A 215 2.86 16.66 1.36
CA ARG A 215 3.35 15.28 1.54
C ARG A 215 4.77 15.12 1.00
N THR A 216 5.54 14.22 1.62
CA THR A 216 6.90 13.90 1.16
C THR A 216 6.91 12.90 0.00
N ARG A 217 7.76 13.17 -1.00
CA ARG A 217 8.01 12.25 -2.13
C ARG A 217 8.69 10.97 -1.65
N ARG A 218 8.26 9.82 -2.17
CA ARG A 218 8.85 8.49 -1.86
C ARG A 218 9.49 7.85 -3.09
N ARG A 219 10.75 8.22 -3.33
CA ARG A 219 11.52 7.73 -4.50
C ARG A 219 11.70 6.22 -4.52
N ASP A 220 11.79 5.60 -3.34
CA ASP A 220 11.87 4.13 -3.19
C ASP A 220 10.65 3.42 -3.79
N ARG A 221 9.49 4.08 -3.80
CA ARG A 221 8.25 3.58 -4.39
C ARG A 221 8.13 3.84 -5.89
N GLU A 222 9.07 4.54 -6.50
CA GLU A 222 9.08 4.80 -7.95
C GLU A 222 10.06 3.87 -8.69
N ARG A 223 10.80 3.02 -7.98
CA ARG A 223 11.79 2.09 -8.55
C ARG A 223 11.10 0.86 -9.12
N VAL A 224 11.68 0.32 -10.19
CA VAL A 224 11.33 -0.98 -10.79
C VAL A 224 12.57 -1.81 -10.92
#